data_AF-A0A437MCX3-F1
#
_entry.id   AF-A0A437MCX3-F1
#
_cell.length_a   1.000
_cell.length_b   1.000
_cell.length_c   1.000
_cell.angle_alpha   90.00
_cell.angle_beta   90.00
_cell.angle_gamma   90.00
#
_symmetry.space_group_name_H-M   'P 1'
#
loop_
_entity.id
_entity.type
_entity.pdbx_description
1 polymer ?
#
loop_
_entity_poly.entity_id
_entity_poly.type
_entity_poly.pdbx_seq_one_letter_code
_entity_poly.pdbx_strand_id
1 'polypeptide(L)'
;MRLTLAALALLPVVACAPLTPPGPTATLPADAVVGAGDPTQAAIYNVAYGFNNPGALRDPAAAARAAANMEYLATSLPQDPRFTFLGPEVTQLASARAELRGALGIASDADPQLVVDGLYGASRALRARDGAGAAQALSPAAFPQPAATVQRLAALPPLPLTAAAASATERSLQRQQIDRQQSRQSPAR
;
A
#
# COMPACT_ATOMS: atom_id res chain seq x y z
N MET A 1 -66.67 31.69 -0.46
CA MET A 1 -65.21 31.75 -0.65
C MET A 1 -64.57 30.62 0.13
N ARG A 2 -64.09 29.56 -0.55
CA ARG A 2 -63.44 28.39 0.06
C ARG A 2 -61.94 28.49 -0.23
N LEU A 3 -61.12 28.73 0.80
CA LEU A 3 -59.66 28.72 0.71
C LEU A 3 -59.16 27.31 1.06
N THR A 4 -58.76 26.56 0.04
CA THR A 4 -58.05 25.28 0.18
C THR A 4 -56.56 25.57 0.37
N LEU A 5 -56.06 25.41 1.60
CA LEU A 5 -54.62 25.37 1.89
C LEU A 5 -54.05 24.01 1.44
N ALA A 6 -53.26 24.03 0.37
CA ALA A 6 -52.42 22.91 -0.04
C ALA A 6 -51.18 22.87 0.87
N ALA A 7 -51.19 21.96 1.85
CA ALA A 7 -50.02 21.66 2.66
C ALA A 7 -49.03 20.83 1.83
N LEU A 8 -48.00 21.51 1.31
CA LEU A 8 -46.87 20.93 0.62
C LEU A 8 -45.99 20.19 1.65
N ALA A 9 -46.15 18.88 1.76
CA ALA A 9 -45.34 18.02 2.60
C ALA A 9 -43.90 17.93 2.04
N LEU A 10 -42.97 18.68 2.62
CA LEU A 10 -41.54 18.46 2.42
C LEU A 10 -41.13 17.16 3.15
N LEU A 11 -40.85 16.09 2.40
CA LEU A 11 -40.12 14.93 2.91
C LEU A 11 -38.62 15.26 2.97
N PRO A 12 -37.96 15.21 4.15
CA PRO A 12 -36.51 15.16 4.21
C PRO A 12 -36.06 13.75 3.83
N VAL A 13 -35.45 13.60 2.65
CA VAL A 13 -34.74 12.37 2.28
C VAL A 13 -33.46 12.32 3.10
N VAL A 14 -33.51 11.66 4.25
CA VAL A 14 -32.33 11.26 5.01
C VAL A 14 -31.67 10.13 4.22
N ALA A 15 -30.73 10.49 3.34
CA ALA A 15 -29.85 9.54 2.70
C ALA A 15 -28.86 9.01 3.75
N CYS A 16 -29.24 7.94 4.44
CA CYS A 16 -28.27 7.09 5.13
C CYS A 16 -27.40 6.44 4.06
N ALA A 17 -26.28 7.07 3.71
CA ALA A 17 -25.23 6.40 2.96
C ALA A 17 -24.77 5.19 3.79
N PRO A 18 -24.84 3.95 3.26
CA PRO A 18 -24.33 2.81 3.98
C PRO A 18 -22.83 3.02 4.18
N LEU A 19 -22.37 2.97 5.44
CA LEU A 19 -20.94 2.86 5.74
C LEU A 19 -20.44 1.61 5.04
N THR A 20 -19.71 1.79 3.94
CA THR A 20 -19.03 0.68 3.27
C THR A 20 -18.02 0.13 4.27
N PRO A 21 -18.08 -1.16 4.62
CA PRO A 21 -17.12 -1.73 5.54
C PRO A 21 -15.71 -1.54 4.99
N PRO A 22 -14.73 -1.21 5.83
CA PRO A 22 -13.34 -1.07 5.40
C PRO A 22 -12.92 -2.36 4.68
N GLY A 23 -12.23 -2.19 3.53
CA GLY A 23 -11.72 -3.31 2.76
C GLY A 23 -10.69 -4.15 3.56
N PRO A 24 -10.31 -5.34 3.07
CA PRO A 24 -9.31 -6.16 3.74
C PRO A 24 -7.97 -5.41 3.87
N THR A 25 -7.29 -5.60 5.00
CA THR A 25 -5.95 -5.08 5.26
C THR A 25 -4.93 -6.20 5.30
N ALA A 26 -3.68 -5.89 4.96
CA ALA A 26 -2.57 -6.80 5.17
C ALA A 26 -1.79 -6.46 6.45
N THR A 27 -1.11 -7.44 6.98
CA THR A 27 -0.12 -7.33 8.04
C THR A 27 1.25 -7.74 7.51
N LEU A 28 2.30 -7.09 8.01
CA LEU A 28 3.67 -7.45 7.65
C LEU A 28 4.09 -8.72 8.40
N PRO A 29 4.79 -9.66 7.74
CA PRO A 29 5.35 -10.83 8.42
C PRO A 29 6.41 -10.41 9.45
N ALA A 30 6.66 -11.25 10.46
CA ALA A 30 7.54 -10.92 11.60
C ALA A 30 8.99 -10.58 11.18
N ASP A 31 9.45 -11.07 10.03
CA ASP A 31 10.78 -10.82 9.47
C ASP A 31 10.82 -9.63 8.48
N ALA A 32 9.71 -8.91 8.29
CA ALA A 32 9.64 -7.76 7.39
C ALA A 32 10.57 -6.61 7.81
N VAL A 33 10.94 -6.55 9.09
CA VAL A 33 11.76 -5.48 9.68
C VAL A 33 12.85 -6.08 10.55
N VAL A 34 14.06 -5.56 10.39
CA VAL A 34 15.21 -5.93 11.22
C VAL A 34 15.48 -4.75 12.16
N GLY A 35 15.22 -4.92 13.46
CA GLY A 35 15.47 -3.92 14.51
C GLY A 35 14.21 -3.42 15.24
N ALA A 36 14.41 -2.47 16.16
CA ALA A 36 13.36 -1.96 17.07
C ALA A 36 12.51 -0.80 16.51
N GLY A 37 12.46 -0.64 15.18
CA GLY A 37 11.74 0.46 14.52
C GLY A 37 10.25 0.20 14.28
N ASP A 38 9.48 1.26 14.02
CA ASP A 38 8.10 1.12 13.55
C ASP A 38 8.07 0.45 12.17
N PRO A 39 7.34 -0.67 12.01
CA PRO A 39 7.43 -1.45 10.79
C PRO A 39 6.75 -0.80 9.58
N THR A 40 5.72 0.01 9.83
CA THR A 40 5.05 0.77 8.78
C THR A 40 5.94 1.89 8.28
N GLN A 41 6.67 2.59 9.16
CA GLN A 41 7.67 3.58 8.74
C GLN A 41 8.81 2.94 7.94
N ALA A 42 9.30 1.78 8.36
CA ALA A 42 10.29 1.03 7.61
C ALA A 42 9.78 0.65 6.20
N ALA A 43 8.53 0.22 6.08
CA ALA A 43 7.91 -0.06 4.79
C ALA A 43 7.84 1.19 3.90
N ILE A 44 7.47 2.36 4.44
CA ILE A 44 7.44 3.63 3.70
C ILE A 44 8.81 3.94 3.09
N TYR A 45 9.88 3.89 3.91
CA TYR A 45 11.24 4.16 3.43
C TYR A 45 11.73 3.13 2.41
N ASN A 46 11.42 1.84 2.60
CA ASN A 46 11.81 0.79 1.66
C ASN A 46 11.16 0.97 0.29
N VAL A 47 9.88 1.36 0.26
CA VAL A 47 9.13 1.58 -0.99
C VAL A 47 9.65 2.84 -1.68
N ALA A 48 9.87 3.93 -0.95
CA ALA A 48 10.45 5.15 -1.49
C ALA A 48 11.84 4.90 -2.07
N TYR A 49 12.72 4.23 -1.33
CA TYR A 49 14.05 3.86 -1.82
C TYR A 49 13.98 2.97 -3.07
N GLY A 50 13.15 1.93 -3.05
CA GLY A 50 13.01 0.99 -4.17
C GLY A 50 12.54 1.69 -5.45
N PHE A 51 11.40 2.37 -5.40
CA PHE A 51 10.77 2.94 -6.60
C PHE A 51 11.41 4.24 -7.08
N ASN A 52 12.19 4.95 -6.25
CA ASN A 52 12.95 6.13 -6.68
C ASN A 52 14.36 5.81 -7.17
N ASN A 53 14.85 4.59 -6.97
CA ASN A 53 16.16 4.16 -7.45
C ASN A 53 16.02 2.96 -8.40
N PRO A 54 15.87 3.18 -9.72
CA PRO A 54 15.65 2.09 -10.67
C PRO A 54 16.71 0.97 -10.63
N GLY A 55 17.95 1.30 -10.23
CA GLY A 55 19.01 0.31 -10.03
C GLY A 55 18.73 -0.66 -8.88
N ALA A 56 18.01 -0.24 -7.84
CA ALA A 56 17.69 -1.06 -6.67
C ALA A 56 16.69 -2.18 -6.99
N LEU A 57 15.77 -1.96 -7.95
CA LEU A 57 14.78 -2.95 -8.37
C LEU A 57 15.28 -3.91 -9.45
N ARG A 58 16.56 -3.82 -9.85
CA ARG A 58 17.19 -4.83 -10.72
C ARG A 58 17.43 -6.15 -9.98
N ASP A 59 17.50 -6.12 -8.65
CA ASP A 59 17.49 -7.33 -7.84
C ASP A 59 16.04 -7.80 -7.67
N PRO A 60 15.65 -8.98 -8.21
CA PRO A 60 14.28 -9.48 -8.11
C PRO A 60 13.83 -9.69 -6.65
N ALA A 61 14.76 -9.99 -5.73
CA ALA A 61 14.40 -10.13 -4.33
C ALA A 61 14.03 -8.79 -3.68
N ALA A 62 14.76 -7.72 -4.03
CA ALA A 62 14.46 -6.36 -3.61
C ALA A 62 13.16 -5.86 -4.24
N ALA A 63 12.93 -6.15 -5.53
CA ALA A 63 11.69 -5.85 -6.23
C ALA A 63 10.47 -6.51 -5.56
N ALA A 64 10.58 -7.80 -5.21
CA ALA A 64 9.52 -8.53 -4.53
C ALA A 64 9.19 -7.91 -3.16
N ARG A 65 10.21 -7.54 -2.38
CA ARG A 65 10.02 -6.89 -1.08
C ARG A 65 9.40 -5.50 -1.21
N ALA A 66 9.87 -4.69 -2.16
CA ALA A 66 9.32 -3.36 -2.41
C ALA A 66 7.84 -3.44 -2.85
N ALA A 67 7.51 -4.40 -3.70
CA ALA A 67 6.14 -4.68 -4.11
C ALA A 67 5.26 -5.11 -2.92
N ALA A 68 5.75 -6.01 -2.06
CA ALA A 68 5.04 -6.43 -0.85
C ALA A 68 4.76 -5.26 0.09
N ASN A 69 5.76 -4.40 0.30
CA ASN A 69 5.60 -3.22 1.14
C ASN A 69 4.59 -2.23 0.55
N MET A 70 4.59 -2.00 -0.77
CA MET A 70 3.60 -1.13 -1.40
C MET A 70 2.18 -1.68 -1.26
N GLU A 71 1.98 -2.98 -1.46
CA GLU A 71 0.69 -3.65 -1.24
C GLU A 71 0.21 -3.49 0.22
N TYR A 72 1.10 -3.72 1.19
CA TYR A 72 0.81 -3.50 2.60
C TYR A 72 0.40 -2.05 2.87
N LEU A 73 1.23 -1.08 2.47
CA LEU A 73 0.96 0.34 2.73
C LEU A 73 -0.36 0.82 2.11
N ALA A 74 -0.66 0.39 0.88
CA ALA A 74 -1.88 0.78 0.20
C ALA A 74 -3.16 0.25 0.84
N THR A 75 -3.06 -0.81 1.65
CA THR A 75 -4.22 -1.40 2.34
C THR A 75 -4.27 -1.02 3.82
N SER A 76 -3.12 -0.89 4.48
CA SER A 76 -3.05 -0.61 5.92
C SER A 76 -3.15 0.88 6.25
N LEU A 77 -2.45 1.76 5.52
CA LEU A 77 -2.41 3.20 5.82
C LEU A 77 -3.78 3.90 5.80
N PRO A 78 -4.70 3.60 4.85
CA PRO A 78 -6.04 4.19 4.87
C PRO A 78 -6.83 3.93 6.16
N GLN A 79 -6.49 2.85 6.87
CA GLN A 79 -7.21 2.39 8.05
C GLN A 79 -6.48 2.67 9.36
N ASP A 80 -5.24 3.17 9.31
CA ASP A 80 -4.42 3.41 10.49
C ASP A 80 -4.58 4.87 10.98
N PRO A 81 -5.19 5.11 12.15
CA PRO A 81 -5.39 6.47 12.68
C PRO A 81 -4.08 7.25 12.89
N ARG A 82 -2.95 6.55 13.04
CA ARG A 82 -1.62 7.16 13.19
C ARG A 82 -1.15 7.88 11.92
N PHE A 83 -1.73 7.57 10.77
CA PHE A 83 -1.35 8.09 9.45
C PHE A 83 -2.40 9.02 8.82
N THR A 84 -3.32 9.55 9.64
CA THR A 84 -4.34 10.53 9.21
C THR A 84 -3.77 11.79 8.56
N PHE A 85 -2.51 12.14 8.87
CA PHE A 85 -1.80 13.26 8.24
C PHE A 85 -1.54 13.08 6.74
N LEU A 86 -1.70 11.87 6.20
CA LEU A 86 -1.55 11.59 4.77
C LEU A 86 -2.67 12.19 3.90
N GLY A 87 -3.81 12.57 4.48
CA GLY A 87 -4.90 13.25 3.76
C GLY A 87 -5.21 12.64 2.36
N PRO A 88 -5.14 13.42 1.26
CA PRO A 88 -5.45 12.93 -0.08
C PRO A 88 -4.42 11.94 -0.66
N GLU A 89 -3.19 11.89 -0.16
CA GLU A 89 -2.14 10.99 -0.63
C GLU A 89 -2.52 9.50 -0.51
N VAL A 90 -3.46 9.16 0.39
CA VAL A 90 -4.00 7.81 0.52
C VAL A 90 -4.63 7.31 -0.79
N THR A 91 -5.24 8.19 -1.58
CA THR A 91 -5.82 7.82 -2.88
C THR A 91 -4.75 7.44 -3.90
N GLN A 92 -3.56 8.05 -3.83
CA GLN A 92 -2.44 7.74 -4.73
C GLN A 92 -1.90 6.33 -4.47
N LEU A 93 -1.94 5.86 -3.22
CA LEU A 93 -1.55 4.49 -2.86
C LEU A 93 -2.46 3.44 -3.52
N ALA A 94 -3.76 3.71 -3.62
CA ALA A 94 -4.68 2.82 -4.32
C ALA A 94 -4.34 2.71 -5.82
N SER A 95 -4.04 3.83 -6.47
CA SER A 95 -3.59 3.84 -7.87
C SER A 95 -2.24 3.15 -8.06
N ALA A 96 -1.28 3.39 -7.16
CA ALA A 96 0.01 2.72 -7.14
C ALA A 96 -0.15 1.20 -7.02
N ARG A 97 -1.00 0.73 -6.11
CA ARG A 97 -1.31 -0.70 -5.95
C ARG A 97 -1.90 -1.30 -7.22
N ALA A 98 -2.82 -0.60 -7.88
CA ALA A 98 -3.43 -1.07 -9.13
C ALA A 98 -2.38 -1.19 -10.26
N GLU A 99 -1.52 -0.19 -10.43
CA GLU A 99 -0.41 -0.21 -11.39
C GLU A 99 0.55 -1.37 -11.12
N LEU A 100 0.97 -1.53 -9.86
CA LEU A 100 1.87 -2.60 -9.42
C LEU A 100 1.28 -3.99 -9.67
N ARG A 101 0.00 -4.20 -9.30
CA ARG A 101 -0.70 -5.47 -9.53
C ARG A 101 -0.78 -5.79 -11.02
N GLY A 102 -1.12 -4.81 -11.85
CA GLY A 102 -1.15 -4.97 -13.31
C GLY A 102 0.22 -5.34 -13.87
N ALA A 103 1.29 -4.65 -13.45
CA ALA A 103 2.64 -4.91 -13.91
C ALA A 103 3.18 -6.30 -13.52
N LEU A 104 2.74 -6.84 -12.37
CA LEU A 104 3.16 -8.16 -11.88
C LEU A 104 2.22 -9.30 -12.32
N GLY A 105 1.05 -8.97 -12.87
CA GLY A 105 -0.01 -9.93 -13.22
C GLY A 105 -0.67 -10.55 -11.99
N ILE A 106 -0.84 -9.75 -10.93
CA ILE A 106 -1.58 -10.11 -9.72
C ILE A 106 -3.07 -9.90 -10.00
N ALA A 107 -3.94 -10.80 -9.53
CA ALA A 107 -5.38 -10.62 -9.67
C ALA A 107 -5.83 -9.31 -8.99
N SER A 108 -6.66 -8.51 -9.66
CA SER A 108 -7.03 -7.17 -9.18
C SER A 108 -7.79 -7.20 -7.86
N ASP A 109 -8.55 -8.27 -7.61
CA ASP A 109 -9.33 -8.57 -6.42
C ASP A 109 -8.61 -9.52 -5.44
N ALA A 110 -7.34 -9.86 -5.70
CA ALA A 110 -6.57 -10.74 -4.82
C ALA A 110 -6.57 -10.22 -3.38
N ASP A 111 -6.69 -11.15 -2.43
CA ASP A 111 -6.55 -10.86 -1.01
C ASP A 111 -5.18 -10.20 -0.73
N PRO A 112 -5.15 -9.01 -0.08
CA PRO A 112 -3.90 -8.31 0.21
C PRO A 112 -2.91 -9.14 1.02
N GLN A 113 -3.37 -9.93 1.97
CA GLN A 113 -2.51 -10.75 2.84
C GLN A 113 -1.83 -11.84 2.01
N LEU A 114 -2.56 -12.51 1.11
CA LEU A 114 -1.98 -13.50 0.20
C LEU A 114 -0.89 -12.88 -0.71
N VAL A 115 -1.10 -11.64 -1.14
CA VAL A 115 -0.10 -10.92 -1.96
C VAL A 115 1.14 -10.58 -1.14
N VAL A 116 0.96 -10.02 0.06
CA VAL A 116 2.08 -9.65 0.94
C VAL A 116 2.90 -10.87 1.35
N ASP A 117 2.24 -11.93 1.81
CA ASP A 117 2.91 -13.17 2.24
C ASP A 117 3.64 -13.84 1.07
N GLY A 118 2.98 -13.90 -0.10
CA GLY A 118 3.56 -14.50 -1.29
C GLY A 118 4.80 -13.74 -1.78
N LEU A 119 4.74 -12.40 -1.85
CA LEU A 119 5.88 -11.59 -2.29
C LEU A 119 7.04 -11.59 -1.27
N TYR A 120 6.76 -11.62 0.02
CA TYR A 120 7.80 -11.80 1.05
C TYR A 120 8.42 -13.20 0.97
N GLY A 121 7.61 -14.24 0.75
CA GLY A 121 8.08 -15.60 0.51
C GLY A 121 8.97 -15.70 -0.74
N ALA A 122 8.53 -15.11 -1.85
CA ALA A 122 9.31 -15.03 -3.08
C ALA A 122 10.62 -14.26 -2.86
N SER A 123 10.59 -13.12 -2.15
CA SER A 123 11.79 -12.35 -1.80
C SER A 123 12.82 -13.19 -1.02
N ARG A 124 12.38 -14.04 -0.09
CA ARG A 124 13.26 -14.96 0.65
C ARG A 124 13.88 -16.01 -0.28
N ALA A 125 13.06 -16.67 -1.10
CA ALA A 125 13.53 -17.70 -2.02
C ALA A 125 14.50 -17.12 -3.07
N LEU A 126 14.21 -15.94 -3.62
CA LEU A 126 15.08 -15.26 -4.58
C LEU A 126 16.44 -14.86 -3.98
N ARG A 127 16.47 -14.42 -2.71
CA ARG A 127 17.74 -14.20 -1.98
C ARG A 127 18.55 -15.49 -1.84
N ALA A 128 17.88 -16.62 -1.65
CA ALA A 128 18.49 -17.94 -1.62
C ALA A 128 18.81 -18.51 -3.03
N ARG A 129 18.61 -17.73 -4.10
CA ARG A 129 18.75 -18.15 -5.51
C ARG A 129 17.83 -19.31 -5.91
N ASP A 130 16.72 -19.49 -5.19
CA ASP A 130 15.72 -20.52 -5.44
C ASP A 130 14.53 -19.94 -6.24
N GLY A 131 14.65 -19.95 -7.57
CA GLY A 131 13.58 -19.48 -8.45
C GLY A 131 12.32 -20.36 -8.41
N ALA A 132 12.47 -21.66 -8.15
CA ALA A 132 11.33 -22.58 -8.05
C ALA A 132 10.55 -22.34 -6.75
N GLY A 133 11.26 -22.23 -5.62
CA GLY A 133 10.68 -21.84 -4.34
C GLY A 133 10.03 -20.46 -4.39
N ALA A 134 10.58 -19.53 -5.18
CA ALA A 134 9.97 -18.23 -5.38
C ALA A 134 8.60 -18.31 -6.04
N ALA A 135 8.45 -19.14 -7.08
CA ALA A 135 7.15 -19.36 -7.72
C ALA A 135 6.18 -20.14 -6.81
N GLN A 136 6.68 -21.09 -6.02
CA GLN A 136 5.87 -21.86 -5.07
C GLN A 136 5.31 -21.01 -3.92
N ALA A 137 6.04 -19.97 -3.51
CA ALA A 137 5.56 -19.04 -2.49
C ALA A 137 4.37 -18.20 -2.94
N LEU A 138 4.16 -18.04 -4.26
CA LEU A 138 3.09 -17.23 -4.83
C LEU A 138 1.82 -18.07 -4.97
N SER A 139 0.84 -17.83 -4.11
CA SER A 139 -0.47 -18.51 -4.15
C SER A 139 -1.15 -18.32 -5.51
N PRO A 140 -1.58 -19.38 -6.21
CA PRO A 140 -2.30 -19.27 -7.49
C PRO A 140 -3.59 -18.45 -7.42
N ALA A 141 -4.20 -18.32 -6.23
CA ALA A 141 -5.38 -17.50 -6.01
C ALA A 141 -5.10 -15.99 -6.16
N ALA A 142 -3.90 -15.54 -5.79
CA ALA A 142 -3.48 -14.14 -5.93
C ALA A 142 -2.62 -13.91 -7.19
N PHE A 143 -1.86 -14.93 -7.60
CA PHE A 143 -0.92 -14.90 -8.71
C PHE A 143 -1.29 -15.99 -9.72
N PRO A 144 -2.16 -15.72 -10.71
CA PRO A 144 -2.60 -16.74 -11.67
C PRO A 144 -1.47 -17.35 -12.50
N GLN A 145 -0.35 -16.63 -12.64
CA GLN A 145 0.84 -17.08 -13.36
C GLN A 145 2.11 -16.88 -12.51
N PRO A 146 2.34 -17.69 -11.46
CA PRO A 146 3.42 -17.49 -10.50
C PRO A 146 4.81 -17.36 -11.13
N ALA A 147 5.14 -18.26 -12.06
CA ALA A 147 6.43 -18.22 -12.76
C ALA A 147 6.62 -16.95 -13.60
N ALA A 148 5.54 -16.46 -14.24
CA ALA A 148 5.59 -15.22 -14.99
C ALA A 148 5.72 -13.99 -14.05
N THR A 149 5.08 -14.01 -12.87
CA THR A 149 5.30 -12.98 -11.84
C THR A 149 6.76 -12.94 -11.42
N VAL A 150 7.40 -14.08 -11.17
CA VAL A 150 8.85 -14.14 -10.83
C VAL A 150 9.71 -13.55 -11.95
N GLN A 151 9.39 -13.84 -13.22
CA GLN A 151 10.09 -13.23 -14.36
C GLN A 151 9.90 -11.71 -14.43
N ARG A 152 8.68 -11.22 -14.19
CA ARG A 152 8.37 -9.78 -14.14
C ARG A 152 9.10 -9.08 -13.01
N LEU A 153 9.29 -9.73 -11.86
CA LEU A 153 10.09 -9.19 -10.75
C LEU A 153 11.55 -8.97 -11.12
N ALA A 154 12.12 -9.82 -11.99
CA ALA A 154 13.50 -9.68 -12.47
C ALA A 154 13.66 -8.60 -13.56
N ALA A 155 12.56 -8.17 -14.17
CA ALA A 155 12.54 -7.20 -15.26
C ALA A 155 11.39 -6.20 -15.06
N LEU A 156 11.29 -5.64 -13.86
CA LEU A 156 10.17 -4.77 -13.51
C LEU A 156 10.20 -3.49 -14.37
N PRO A 157 9.11 -3.18 -15.10
CA PRO A 157 9.05 -1.95 -15.87
C PRO A 157 9.00 -0.73 -14.94
N PRO A 158 9.27 0.49 -15.44
CA PRO A 158 9.02 1.70 -14.69
C PRO A 158 7.55 1.79 -14.25
N LEU A 159 7.33 2.08 -12.96
CA LEU A 159 6.01 2.21 -12.34
C LEU A 159 5.81 3.65 -11.82
N PRO A 160 5.46 4.61 -12.70
CA PRO A 160 5.43 6.02 -12.35
C PRO A 160 4.41 6.38 -11.26
N LEU A 161 3.22 5.77 -11.25
CA LEU A 161 2.23 6.04 -10.20
C LEU A 161 2.71 5.51 -8.85
N THR A 162 3.36 4.34 -8.87
CA THR A 162 3.95 3.70 -7.71
C THR A 162 5.09 4.53 -7.12
N ALA A 163 6.01 5.02 -7.96
CA ALA A 163 7.10 5.90 -7.53
C ALA A 163 6.60 7.25 -7.00
N ALA A 164 5.58 7.83 -7.64
CA ALA A 164 4.98 9.09 -7.20
C ALA A 164 4.32 8.96 -5.82
N ALA A 165 3.51 7.91 -5.62
CA ALA A 165 2.87 7.63 -4.34
C ALA A 165 3.90 7.38 -3.24
N ALA A 166 4.93 6.57 -3.51
CA ALA A 166 6.01 6.29 -2.57
C ALA A 166 6.70 7.59 -2.08
N SER A 167 7.06 8.46 -3.03
CA SER A 167 7.68 9.76 -2.74
C SER A 167 6.76 10.71 -1.98
N ALA A 168 5.47 10.71 -2.31
CA ALA A 168 4.49 11.53 -1.60
C ALA A 168 4.32 11.08 -0.14
N THR A 169 4.17 9.77 0.08
CA THR A 169 4.03 9.20 1.43
C THR A 169 5.26 9.45 2.30
N GLU A 170 6.47 9.26 1.76
CA GLU A 170 7.72 9.55 2.48
C GLU A 170 7.82 11.03 2.89
N ARG A 171 7.57 11.95 1.95
CA ARG A 171 7.61 13.39 2.24
C ARG A 171 6.60 13.80 3.30
N SER A 172 5.39 13.24 3.27
CA SER A 172 4.38 13.51 4.30
C SER A 172 4.81 12.97 5.67
N LEU A 173 5.44 11.78 5.73
CA LEU A 173 5.99 11.24 6.96
C LEU A 173 7.11 12.14 7.53
N GLN A 174 8.02 12.62 6.68
CA GLN A 174 9.12 13.50 7.08
C GLN A 174 8.59 14.85 7.61
N ARG A 175 7.62 15.47 6.93
CA ARG A 175 6.95 16.69 7.41
C ARG A 175 6.38 16.50 8.81
N GLN A 176 5.61 15.43 9.01
CA GLN A 176 5.00 15.10 10.31
C GLN A 176 6.04 14.87 11.42
N GLN A 177 7.24 14.37 11.09
CA GLN A 177 8.31 14.18 12.06
C GLN A 177 8.96 15.51 12.45
N ILE A 178 9.21 16.40 11.48
CA ILE A 178 9.75 17.74 11.71
C ILE A 178 8.80 18.55 12.61
N ASP A 179 7.49 18.55 12.31
CA ASP A 179 6.49 19.28 13.10
C ASP A 179 6.42 18.76 14.55
N ARG A 180 6.52 17.44 14.74
CA ARG A 180 6.58 16.81 16.07
C ARG A 180 7.87 17.13 16.83
N GLN A 181 8.98 17.35 16.15
CA GLN A 181 10.23 17.77 16.80
C GLN A 181 10.16 19.24 17.22
N GLN A 182 9.64 20.12 16.37
CA GLN A 182 9.50 21.54 16.66
C GLN A 182 8.55 21.81 17.83
N SER A 183 7.41 21.13 17.86
CA SER A 183 6.45 21.20 18.98
C SER A 183 7.02 20.74 20.32
N ARG A 184 7.98 19.80 20.33
CA ARG A 184 8.69 19.40 21.56
C ARG A 184 9.73 20.42 22.01
N GLN A 185 10.24 21.25 21.09
CA GLN A 185 11.31 22.22 21.37
C GLN A 185 10.81 23.60 21.77
N SER A 186 9.52 23.90 21.58
CA SER A 186 8.88 25.12 22.08
C SER A 186 8.20 24.85 23.43
N PRO A 187 8.89 24.98 24.58
CA PRO A 187 8.20 25.00 25.86
C PRO A 187 7.25 26.21 25.87
N ALA A 188 5.99 25.97 26.25
CA ALA A 188 5.01 27.01 26.45
C ALA A 188 5.61 28.09 27.37
N ARG A 189 5.76 29.30 26.81
CA ARG A 189 6.14 30.49 27.58
C ARG A 189 4.93 31.05 28.31
#